data_AF-A0A0F9EEY6-F1
#
_entry.id   AF-A0A0F9EEY6-F1
#
_cell.length_a   1.000
_cell.length_b   1.000
_cell.length_c   1.000
_cell.angle_alpha   90.00
_cell.angle_beta   90.00
_cell.angle_gamma   90.00
#
_symmetry.space_group_name_H-M   'P 1'
#
loop_
_entity.id
_entity.type
_entity.pdbx_description
1 polymer ?
#
loop_
_entity_poly.entity_id
_entity_poly.type
_entity_poly.pdbx_seq_one_letter_code
_entity_poly.pdbx_strand_id
1 'polypeptide(L)'
;MDHFNYRDGELYAENVPVSAIAERFGTPAYVYSRATLERHYKAYDDALNEREGREHLVCYAVKANSNLAVLNVLARLGAGFDIVSAGELERVLRAGGDAGKVVFSGVGKQKWEMYIAHANRALEASHHEELVEALEDIAAHWNGSETQTAMSDACLHNVEIALCAIKAATK
;
A
#
# COMPACT_ATOMS: atom_id res chain seq x y z
N MET A 1 0.14 -10.75 22.42
CA MET A 1 -1.04 -11.58 22.73
C MET A 1 -2.11 -11.25 21.75
N ASP A 2 -2.80 -12.23 21.15
CA ASP A 2 -3.85 -12.08 20.12
C ASP A 2 -5.26 -12.28 20.74
N HIS A 3 -6.30 -12.42 19.92
CA HIS A 3 -7.67 -12.72 20.36
C HIS A 3 -8.08 -14.17 20.05
N PHE A 4 -7.13 -15.11 20.10
CA PHE A 4 -7.38 -16.54 20.04
C PHE A 4 -7.22 -17.15 21.42
N ASN A 5 -8.32 -17.48 22.08
CA ASN A 5 -8.30 -17.92 23.48
C ASN A 5 -9.24 -19.10 23.69
N TYR A 6 -8.87 -19.98 24.63
CA TYR A 6 -9.74 -21.07 25.05
C TYR A 6 -10.82 -20.58 26.01
N ARG A 7 -12.05 -21.07 25.82
CA ARG A 7 -13.19 -20.91 26.74
C ARG A 7 -13.77 -22.29 26.96
N ASP A 8 -13.78 -22.75 28.22
CA ASP A 8 -14.31 -24.08 28.59
C ASP A 8 -13.77 -25.24 27.73
N GLY A 9 -12.49 -25.17 27.35
CA GLY A 9 -11.81 -26.21 26.55
C GLY A 9 -11.96 -26.10 25.04
N GLU A 10 -12.72 -25.13 24.52
CA GLU A 10 -12.88 -24.87 23.09
C GLU A 10 -12.13 -23.60 22.67
N LEU A 11 -11.47 -23.61 21.50
CA LEU A 11 -10.72 -22.47 20.99
C LEU A 11 -11.65 -21.49 20.25
N TYR A 12 -11.57 -20.21 20.61
CA TYR A 12 -12.34 -19.13 19.99
C TYR A 12 -11.43 -18.17 19.24
N ALA A 13 -11.85 -17.78 18.03
CA ALA A 13 -11.35 -16.59 17.34
C ALA A 13 -12.29 -15.42 17.69
N GLU A 14 -11.83 -14.53 18.57
CA GLU A 14 -12.68 -13.52 19.21
C GLU A 14 -13.87 -14.17 19.94
N ASN A 15 -15.09 -14.00 19.44
CA ASN A 15 -16.31 -14.58 20.00
C ASN A 15 -16.88 -15.73 19.16
N VAL A 16 -16.13 -16.24 18.19
CA VAL A 16 -16.57 -17.32 17.30
C VAL A 16 -15.77 -18.60 17.59
N PRO A 17 -16.42 -19.74 17.86
CA PRO A 17 -15.72 -21.02 17.99
C PRO A 17 -14.96 -21.36 16.70
N VAL A 18 -13.69 -21.74 16.80
CA VAL A 18 -12.88 -22.12 15.63
C VAL A 18 -13.43 -23.39 14.97
N SER A 19 -14.03 -24.30 15.76
CA SER A 19 -14.77 -25.48 15.30
C SER A 19 -15.87 -25.11 14.31
N ALA A 20 -16.70 -24.11 14.62
CA ALA A 20 -17.78 -23.63 13.76
C ALA A 20 -17.25 -22.98 12.47
N ILE A 21 -16.09 -22.32 12.52
CA ILE A 21 -15.42 -21.79 11.31
C ILE A 21 -14.94 -22.96 10.43
N ALA A 22 -14.30 -23.96 11.01
CA ALA A 22 -13.79 -25.13 10.30
C ALA A 22 -14.93 -25.96 9.66
N GLU A 23 -16.06 -26.12 10.36
CA GLU A 23 -17.24 -26.80 9.81
C GLU A 23 -17.83 -26.03 8.62
N ARG A 24 -17.92 -24.70 8.73
CA ARG A 24 -18.52 -23.86 7.69
C ARG A 24 -17.65 -23.69 6.44
N PHE A 25 -16.33 -23.56 6.61
CA PHE A 25 -15.41 -23.18 5.53
C PHE A 25 -14.43 -24.29 5.13
N GLY A 26 -14.43 -25.42 5.85
CA GLY A 26 -13.51 -26.53 5.63
C GLY A 26 -12.10 -26.26 6.18
N THR A 27 -11.22 -27.26 6.02
CA THR A 27 -9.82 -27.19 6.46
C THR A 27 -8.86 -27.69 5.38
N PRO A 28 -7.63 -27.13 5.27
CA PRO A 28 -7.06 -26.09 6.14
C PRO A 28 -7.65 -24.69 5.89
N ALA A 29 -7.73 -23.88 6.95
CA ALA A 29 -8.22 -22.49 6.87
C ALA A 29 -7.30 -21.54 7.65
N TYR A 30 -7.04 -20.37 7.06
CA TYR A 30 -6.43 -19.25 7.77
C TYR A 30 -7.54 -18.39 8.38
N VAL A 31 -7.49 -18.20 9.70
CA VAL A 31 -8.44 -17.39 10.45
C VAL A 31 -7.72 -16.16 10.98
N TYR A 32 -8.25 -14.97 10.66
CA TYR A 32 -7.71 -13.71 11.14
C TYR A 32 -8.68 -13.06 12.11
N SER A 33 -8.15 -12.50 13.20
CA SER A 33 -8.91 -11.67 14.11
C SER A 33 -8.76 -10.20 13.72
N ARG A 34 -9.89 -9.54 13.44
CA ARG A 34 -9.92 -8.10 13.18
C ARG A 34 -9.49 -7.33 14.42
N ALA A 35 -10.01 -7.69 15.60
CA ALA A 35 -9.64 -7.02 16.86
C ALA A 35 -8.13 -7.08 17.13
N THR A 36 -7.48 -8.18 16.74
CA THR A 36 -6.03 -8.35 16.86
C THR A 36 -5.27 -7.38 15.94
N LEU A 37 -5.68 -7.30 14.66
CA LEU A 37 -5.09 -6.35 13.70
C LEU A 37 -5.23 -4.91 14.18
N GLU A 38 -6.44 -4.50 14.56
CA GLU A 38 -6.71 -3.13 14.99
C GLU A 38 -5.91 -2.76 16.26
N ARG A 39 -5.84 -3.66 17.24
CA ARG A 39 -5.09 -3.42 18.47
C ARG A 39 -3.60 -3.25 18.20
N HIS A 40 -3.00 -4.10 17.36
CA HIS A 40 -1.57 -4.01 17.07
C HIS A 40 -1.22 -2.77 16.25
N TYR A 41 -2.06 -2.39 15.29
CA TYR A 41 -1.89 -1.15 14.56
C TYR A 41 -1.94 0.05 15.51
N LYS A 42 -2.99 0.16 16.32
CA LYS A 42 -3.17 1.28 17.28
C LYS A 42 -2.03 1.36 18.28
N ALA A 43 -1.63 0.24 18.87
CA ALA A 43 -0.50 0.23 19.81
C ALA A 43 0.80 0.74 19.18
N TYR A 44 1.03 0.49 17.89
CA TYR A 44 2.20 1.00 17.17
C TYR A 44 2.07 2.50 16.87
N ASP A 45 0.90 2.92 16.39
CA ASP A 45 0.58 4.31 16.07
C ASP A 45 0.62 5.22 17.30
N ASP A 46 -0.02 4.80 18.40
CA ASP A 46 -0.07 5.51 19.68
C ASP A 46 1.33 5.69 20.27
N ALA A 47 2.20 4.67 20.19
CA ALA A 47 3.56 4.75 20.71
C ALA A 47 4.44 5.78 19.97
N LEU A 48 4.12 6.11 18.72
CA LEU A 48 4.78 7.16 17.96
C LEU A 48 4.21 8.55 18.30
N ASN A 49 2.88 8.64 18.53
CA ASN A 49 2.23 9.88 18.96
C ASN A 49 2.76 10.39 20.32
N GLU A 50 3.04 9.48 21.26
CA GLU A 50 3.52 9.83 22.61
C GLU A 50 4.94 10.44 22.61
N ARG A 51 5.74 10.25 21.55
CA ARG A 51 7.17 10.60 21.49
C ARG A 51 7.47 11.90 20.74
N GLU A 52 6.86 13.02 21.14
CA GLU A 52 7.19 14.40 20.71
C GLU A 52 6.32 15.01 19.59
N GLY A 53 5.07 14.58 19.39
CA GLY A 53 4.09 15.32 18.58
C GLY A 53 4.49 15.60 17.13
N ARG A 54 5.46 14.83 16.60
CA ARG A 54 5.84 14.86 15.20
C ARG A 54 4.80 14.11 14.41
N GLU A 55 4.36 14.70 13.30
CA GLU A 55 3.49 14.02 12.35
C GLU A 55 4.21 12.77 11.82
N HIS A 56 3.52 11.63 11.83
CA HIS A 56 4.03 10.37 11.32
C HIS A 56 2.97 9.65 10.50
N LEU A 57 3.42 8.70 9.69
CA LEU A 57 2.57 7.79 8.92
C LEU A 57 3.07 6.37 9.15
N VAL A 58 2.20 5.50 9.67
CA VAL A 58 2.50 4.07 9.79
C VAL A 58 2.24 3.39 8.45
N CYS A 59 3.31 3.01 7.76
CA CYS A 59 3.25 2.27 6.49
C CYS A 59 3.31 0.76 6.72
N TYR A 60 2.20 0.05 6.54
CA TYR A 60 2.15 -1.40 6.65
C TYR A 60 2.84 -2.07 5.45
N ALA A 61 3.82 -2.94 5.71
CA ALA A 61 4.50 -3.71 4.67
C ALA A 61 3.56 -4.78 4.07
N VAL A 62 3.04 -4.52 2.87
CA VAL A 62 1.99 -5.33 2.22
C VAL A 62 2.42 -6.79 2.00
N LYS A 63 3.70 -7.03 1.74
CA LYS A 63 4.29 -8.36 1.57
C LYS A 63 4.09 -9.30 2.77
N ALA A 64 3.82 -8.77 3.97
CA ALA A 64 3.59 -9.59 5.16
C ALA A 64 2.24 -10.35 5.09
N ASN A 65 1.19 -9.68 4.63
CA ASN A 65 -0.13 -10.28 4.36
C ASN A 65 -0.95 -9.36 3.44
N SER A 66 -0.99 -9.68 2.15
CA SER A 66 -1.67 -8.87 1.13
C SER A 66 -3.14 -9.25 0.92
N ASN A 67 -3.76 -9.96 1.87
CA ASN A 67 -5.19 -10.25 1.83
C ASN A 67 -6.02 -8.96 1.84
N LEU A 68 -6.94 -8.81 0.88
CA LEU A 68 -7.72 -7.57 0.71
C LEU A 68 -8.52 -7.17 1.96
N ALA A 69 -9.04 -8.13 2.74
CA ALA A 69 -9.78 -7.82 3.95
C ALA A 69 -8.86 -7.29 5.07
N VAL A 70 -7.64 -7.82 5.18
CA VAL A 70 -6.62 -7.33 6.12
C VAL A 70 -6.21 -5.90 5.74
N LEU A 71 -5.88 -5.67 4.47
CA LEU A 71 -5.54 -4.33 3.96
C LEU A 71 -6.70 -3.35 4.18
N ASN A 72 -7.95 -3.77 3.98
CA ASN A 72 -9.11 -2.91 4.19
C ASN A 72 -9.28 -2.49 5.66
N VAL A 73 -9.04 -3.41 6.61
CA VAL A 73 -9.07 -3.08 8.05
C VAL A 73 -8.04 -1.99 8.36
N LEU A 74 -6.81 -2.13 7.85
CA LEU A 74 -5.74 -1.16 8.07
C LEU A 74 -6.02 0.19 7.37
N ALA A 75 -6.52 0.16 6.14
CA ALA A 75 -6.91 1.37 5.41
C ALA A 75 -7.97 2.17 6.15
N ARG A 76 -8.97 1.49 6.75
CA ARG A 76 -10.01 2.13 7.58
C ARG A 76 -9.47 2.76 8.87
N LEU A 77 -8.31 2.32 9.35
CA LEU A 77 -7.61 2.92 10.48
C LEU A 77 -6.71 4.10 10.07
N GLY A 78 -6.62 4.40 8.77
CA GLY A 78 -5.82 5.51 8.25
C GLY A 78 -4.37 5.15 7.93
N ALA A 79 -4.02 3.87 7.93
CA ALA A 79 -2.68 3.38 7.63
C ALA A 79 -2.19 3.81 6.24
N GLY A 80 -0.89 4.05 6.14
CA GLY A 80 -0.18 3.99 4.87
C GLY A 80 0.23 2.57 4.53
N PHE A 81 0.81 2.37 3.34
CA PHE A 81 1.23 1.05 2.87
C PHE A 81 2.60 1.11 2.21
N ASP A 82 3.49 0.22 2.62
CA ASP A 82 4.76 -0.02 1.95
C ASP A 82 4.59 -1.20 0.98
N ILE A 83 4.77 -0.91 -0.31
CA ILE A 83 4.64 -1.87 -1.41
C ILE A 83 6.00 -2.13 -2.07
N VAL A 84 6.16 -3.30 -2.68
CA VAL A 84 7.34 -3.68 -3.46
C VAL A 84 7.00 -4.10 -4.89
N SER A 85 5.75 -3.94 -5.33
CA SER A 85 5.34 -4.16 -6.72
C SER A 85 4.06 -3.41 -7.08
N ALA A 86 3.81 -3.22 -8.38
CA ALA A 86 2.54 -2.67 -8.87
C ALA A 86 1.32 -3.55 -8.52
N GLY A 87 1.50 -4.87 -8.41
CA GLY A 87 0.44 -5.78 -7.98
C GLY A 87 0.05 -5.62 -6.51
N GLU A 88 0.94 -5.08 -5.67
CA GLU A 88 0.60 -4.70 -4.29
C GLU A 88 -0.09 -3.34 -4.23
N LEU A 89 0.35 -2.37 -5.05
CA LEU A 89 -0.37 -1.10 -5.23
C LEU A 89 -1.84 -1.34 -5.59
N GLU A 90 -2.08 -2.20 -6.57
CA GLU A 90 -3.43 -2.54 -7.01
C GLU A 90 -4.28 -3.13 -5.87
N ARG A 91 -3.69 -4.01 -5.04
CA ARG A 91 -4.41 -4.58 -3.88
C ARG A 91 -4.74 -3.52 -2.84
N VAL A 92 -3.82 -2.59 -2.56
CA VAL A 92 -4.06 -1.47 -1.64
C VAL A 92 -5.21 -0.60 -2.13
N LEU A 93 -5.20 -0.22 -3.41
CA LEU A 93 -6.28 0.56 -4.02
C LEU A 93 -7.63 -0.16 -3.96
N ARG A 94 -7.67 -1.45 -4.31
CA ARG A 94 -8.88 -2.28 -4.24
C ARG A 94 -9.39 -2.45 -2.80
N ALA A 95 -8.48 -2.46 -1.82
CA ALA A 95 -8.82 -2.51 -0.41
C ALA A 95 -9.28 -1.14 0.15
N GLY A 96 -9.31 -0.08 -0.66
CA GLY A 96 -9.71 1.27 -0.26
C GLY A 96 -8.62 2.06 0.44
N GLY A 97 -7.35 1.68 0.27
CA GLY A 97 -6.21 2.45 0.75
C GLY A 97 -6.01 3.73 -0.09
N ASP A 98 -5.49 4.76 0.56
CA ASP A 98 -5.15 6.03 -0.08
C ASP A 98 -3.78 5.93 -0.75
N ALA A 99 -3.74 6.12 -2.07
CA ALA A 99 -2.51 6.07 -2.85
C ALA A 99 -1.49 7.13 -2.42
N GLY A 100 -1.94 8.29 -1.92
CA GLY A 100 -1.07 9.34 -1.39
C GLY A 100 -0.36 8.96 -0.08
N LYS A 101 -0.74 7.82 0.53
CA LYS A 101 -0.11 7.24 1.72
C LYS A 101 0.66 5.96 1.40
N VAL A 102 0.97 5.72 0.12
CA VAL A 102 1.71 4.55 -0.33
C VAL A 102 3.17 4.90 -0.59
N VAL A 103 4.06 4.07 -0.06
CA VAL A 103 5.50 4.11 -0.30
C VAL A 103 5.86 2.93 -1.20
N PHE A 104 6.48 3.19 -2.35
CA PHE A 104 6.97 2.13 -3.23
C PHE A 104 8.45 1.85 -2.98
N SER A 105 8.73 0.85 -2.15
CA SER A 105 10.06 0.34 -1.86
C SER A 105 10.53 -0.73 -2.86
N GLY A 106 11.80 -1.13 -2.76
CA GLY A 106 12.37 -2.25 -3.52
C GLY A 106 13.41 -1.84 -4.56
N VAL A 107 14.44 -2.69 -4.73
CA VAL A 107 15.62 -2.40 -5.57
C VAL A 107 15.46 -2.83 -7.04
N GLY A 108 14.37 -3.54 -7.38
CA GLY A 108 14.16 -4.16 -8.70
C GLY A 108 12.97 -3.61 -9.48
N LYS A 109 12.58 -2.35 -9.21
CA LYS A 109 11.39 -1.74 -9.81
C LYS A 109 11.51 -1.72 -11.32
N GLN A 110 10.51 -2.25 -12.02
CA GLN A 110 10.47 -2.12 -13.47
C GLN A 110 9.96 -0.73 -13.86
N LYS A 111 10.42 -0.20 -15.01
CA LYS A 111 9.99 1.12 -15.51
C LYS A 111 8.46 1.24 -15.48
N TRP A 112 7.74 0.27 -16.07
CA TRP A 112 6.26 0.20 -16.11
C TRP A 112 5.60 0.27 -14.72
N GLU A 113 6.21 -0.27 -13.67
CA GLU A 113 5.67 -0.20 -12.30
C GLU A 113 5.80 1.22 -11.73
N MET A 114 6.92 1.89 -12.02
CA MET A 114 7.16 3.28 -11.61
C MET A 114 6.14 4.22 -12.24
N TYR A 115 5.75 4.01 -13.51
CA TYR A 115 4.66 4.77 -14.14
C TYR A 115 3.33 4.63 -13.42
N ILE A 116 2.93 3.38 -13.12
CA ILE A 116 1.65 3.13 -12.46
C ILE A 116 1.64 3.77 -11.08
N ALA A 117 2.72 3.62 -10.31
CA ALA A 117 2.84 4.27 -9.01
C ALA A 117 2.81 5.79 -9.12
N HIS A 118 3.50 6.37 -10.10
CA HIS A 118 3.50 7.80 -10.36
C HIS A 118 2.10 8.33 -10.70
N ALA A 119 1.41 7.69 -11.65
CA ALA A 119 0.06 8.07 -12.06
C ALA A 119 -0.95 8.02 -10.90
N ASN A 120 -0.69 7.17 -9.90
CA ASN A 120 -1.50 7.05 -8.69
C ASN A 120 -0.96 7.89 -7.51
N ARG A 121 0.11 8.68 -7.68
CA ARG A 121 0.75 9.47 -6.61
C ARG A 121 1.29 8.65 -5.43
N ALA A 122 1.71 7.42 -5.70
CA ALA A 122 2.22 6.44 -4.74
C ALA A 122 3.77 6.37 -4.68
N LEU A 123 4.47 7.44 -5.07
CA LEU A 123 5.94 7.48 -5.09
C LEU A 123 6.46 8.45 -4.03
N GLU A 124 7.44 7.99 -3.24
CA GLU A 124 8.27 8.88 -2.43
C GLU A 124 9.22 9.69 -3.30
N ALA A 125 9.50 10.93 -2.88
CA ALA A 125 10.50 11.80 -3.48
C ALA A 125 11.94 11.25 -3.38
N SER A 126 12.21 10.28 -2.49
CA SER A 126 13.57 9.84 -2.12
C SER A 126 14.41 9.13 -3.21
N HIS A 127 13.84 8.80 -4.37
CA HIS A 127 14.55 8.07 -5.45
C HIS A 127 14.81 8.92 -6.70
N HIS A 128 14.94 10.25 -6.52
CA HIS A 128 14.98 11.22 -7.61
C HIS A 128 15.89 10.86 -8.80
N GLU A 129 17.07 10.24 -8.65
CA GLU A 129 17.95 9.97 -9.80
C GLU A 129 17.43 8.86 -10.73
N GLU A 130 17.13 7.66 -10.21
CA GLU A 130 16.55 6.57 -11.02
C GLU A 130 15.16 6.93 -11.56
N LEU A 131 14.41 7.72 -10.79
CA LEU A 131 13.08 8.18 -11.16
C LEU A 131 13.14 9.30 -12.21
N VAL A 132 14.12 10.20 -12.14
CA VAL A 132 14.37 11.22 -13.17
C VAL A 132 14.88 10.56 -14.44
N GLU A 133 15.87 9.66 -14.37
CA GLU A 133 16.40 8.99 -15.57
C GLU A 133 15.33 8.13 -16.24
N ALA A 134 14.53 7.40 -15.45
CA ALA A 134 13.34 6.73 -15.97
C ALA A 134 12.38 7.76 -16.59
N LEU A 135 11.93 8.79 -15.86
CA LEU A 135 10.96 9.78 -16.39
C LEU A 135 11.48 10.56 -17.61
N GLU A 136 12.78 10.78 -17.74
CA GLU A 136 13.43 11.43 -18.87
C GLU A 136 13.50 10.51 -20.09
N ASP A 137 13.91 9.25 -19.91
CA ASP A 137 13.81 8.21 -20.96
C ASP A 137 12.39 8.09 -21.48
N ILE A 138 11.43 8.17 -20.57
CA ILE A 138 10.00 8.08 -20.83
C ILE A 138 9.50 9.28 -21.64
N ALA A 139 9.84 10.51 -21.22
CA ALA A 139 9.51 11.72 -21.97
C ALA A 139 10.15 11.71 -23.37
N ALA A 140 11.37 11.18 -23.50
CA ALA A 140 12.08 11.06 -24.77
C ALA A 140 11.43 10.05 -25.73
N HIS A 141 10.98 8.89 -25.22
CA HIS A 141 10.30 7.86 -26.05
C HIS A 141 8.84 8.21 -26.37
N TRP A 142 8.19 9.03 -25.54
CA TRP A 142 6.80 9.44 -25.77
C TRP A 142 6.67 10.49 -26.88
N ASN A 143 7.64 11.39 -27.04
CA ASN A 143 7.67 12.38 -28.13
C ASN A 143 7.83 11.77 -29.55
N GLY A 144 7.97 10.45 -29.67
CA GLY A 144 8.19 9.76 -30.94
C GLY A 144 7.25 8.60 -31.26
N SER A 145 6.21 8.31 -30.47
CA SER A 145 5.33 7.15 -30.70
C SER A 145 3.89 7.51 -31.05
N GLU A 146 3.35 6.91 -32.12
CA GLU A 146 1.96 7.05 -32.62
C GLU A 146 0.88 6.52 -31.66
N THR A 147 1.24 6.09 -30.45
CA THR A 147 0.33 5.49 -29.44
C THR A 147 -0.34 6.52 -28.52
N GLN A 148 -0.69 7.69 -29.05
CA GLN A 148 -1.38 8.76 -28.32
C GLN A 148 -2.84 8.40 -27.91
N THR A 149 -3.38 7.29 -28.39
CA THR A 149 -4.83 7.02 -28.33
C THR A 149 -5.31 6.20 -27.12
N ALA A 150 -4.43 5.73 -26.22
CA ALA A 150 -4.81 4.72 -25.21
C ALA A 150 -4.79 5.17 -23.73
N MET A 151 -4.40 6.41 -23.41
CA MET A 151 -4.47 6.96 -22.05
C MET A 151 -5.10 8.36 -22.09
N SER A 152 -6.04 8.64 -21.20
CA SER A 152 -6.77 9.92 -21.18
C SER A 152 -5.84 11.12 -20.96
N ASP A 153 -6.18 12.28 -21.53
CA ASP A 153 -5.42 13.54 -21.42
C ASP A 153 -5.05 13.92 -19.97
N ALA A 154 -5.82 13.45 -19.00
CA ALA A 154 -5.54 13.63 -17.58
C ALA A 154 -4.22 12.97 -17.14
N CYS A 155 -3.82 11.84 -17.74
CA CYS A 155 -2.58 11.16 -17.40
C CYS A 155 -1.36 11.88 -17.98
N LEU A 156 -1.47 12.44 -19.19
CA LEU A 156 -0.44 13.26 -19.83
C LEU A 156 -0.19 14.56 -19.05
N HIS A 157 -1.26 15.23 -18.66
CA HIS A 157 -1.17 16.45 -17.86
C HIS A 157 -0.47 16.20 -16.51
N ASN A 158 -0.74 15.06 -15.87
CA ASN A 158 -0.10 14.69 -14.61
C ASN A 158 1.40 14.39 -14.77
N VAL A 159 1.81 13.79 -15.90
CA VAL A 159 3.24 13.51 -16.20
C VAL A 159 4.01 14.81 -16.47
N GLU A 160 3.47 15.73 -17.25
CA GLU A 160 4.12 17.03 -17.50
C GLU A 160 4.22 17.88 -16.23
N ILE A 161 3.16 17.92 -15.42
CA ILE A 161 3.17 18.60 -14.12
C ILE A 161 4.25 18.00 -13.21
N ALA A 162 4.39 16.67 -13.19
CA ALA A 162 5.39 16.02 -12.37
C ALA A 162 6.82 16.29 -12.82
N LEU A 163 7.10 16.25 -14.12
CA LEU A 163 8.40 16.62 -14.68
C LEU A 163 8.76 18.07 -14.34
N CYS A 164 7.80 18.99 -14.43
CA CYS A 164 7.99 20.39 -14.04
C CYS A 164 8.24 20.54 -12.53
N ALA A 165 7.49 19.84 -11.68
CA ALA A 165 7.64 19.89 -10.23
C ALA A 165 8.99 19.31 -9.76
N ILE A 166 9.44 18.20 -10.36
CA ILE A 166 10.74 17.58 -10.04
C ILE A 166 11.89 18.49 -10.48
N LYS A 167 11.85 19.06 -11.70
CA LYS A 167 12.86 20.02 -12.19
C LYS A 167 12.93 21.30 -11.35
N ALA A 168 11.84 21.67 -10.69
CA ALA A 168 11.80 22.82 -9.78
C ALA A 168 12.36 22.47 -8.38
N ALA A 169 12.30 21.21 -7.95
CA ALA A 169 12.79 20.76 -6.65
C ALA A 169 14.28 20.40 -6.63
N THR A 170 14.89 20.15 -7.79
CA THR A 170 16.31 19.78 -7.94
C THR A 170 17.24 20.96 -8.34
N LYS A 171 16.73 22.20 -8.30
CA LYS A 171 17.52 23.44 -8.44
C LYS A 171 17.59 24.18 -7.11
#